data_AF-A0A843F097-F1
#
_entry.id   AF-A0A843F097-F1
#
_cell.length_a   1.000
_cell.length_b   1.000
_cell.length_c   1.000
_cell.angle_alpha   90.00
_cell.angle_beta   90.00
_cell.angle_gamma   90.00
#
_symmetry.space_group_name_H-M   'P 1'
#
loop_
_entity.id
_entity.type
_entity.pdbx_description
1 polymer ?
#
loop_
_entity_poly.entity_id
_entity_poly.type
_entity_poly.pdbx_seq_one_letter_code
_entity_poly.pdbx_strand_id
1 'polypeptide(L)'
;MDIEIFPHRVLGSDTTEKLLNDLESIEDVKRTVIHGPRFPKTEETLPPQYRERRVIQVNGEDVTLQVKTGRIFVELTMESTIKDIEEICKKDIPYGFDINQSRTSY
;
A
#
# COMPACT_ATOMS: atom_id res chain seq x y z
N MET A 1 -4.95 14.48 -8.24
CA MET A 1 -5.18 14.80 -6.81
C MET A 1 -4.50 13.71 -6.04
N ASP A 2 -3.87 14.06 -4.94
CA ASP A 2 -2.99 13.12 -4.27
C ASP A 2 -3.45 12.92 -2.84
N ILE A 3 -3.53 11.65 -2.45
CA ILE A 3 -3.85 11.27 -1.08
C ILE A 3 -2.74 10.42 -0.50
N GLU A 4 -2.69 10.40 0.81
CA GLU A 4 -1.75 9.61 1.57
C GLU A 4 -2.49 8.81 2.62
N ILE A 5 -2.22 7.51 2.64
CA ILE A 5 -2.81 6.57 3.58
C ILE A 5 -1.70 6.20 4.57
N PHE A 6 -2.01 6.31 5.86
CA PHE A 6 -1.13 6.01 6.97
C PHE A 6 -1.73 4.88 7.81
N PRO A 7 -1.35 3.62 7.54
CA PRO A 7 -1.68 2.52 8.44
C PRO A 7 -1.16 2.80 9.86
N HIS A 8 -1.98 2.57 10.89
CA HIS A 8 -1.55 2.73 12.28
C HIS A 8 -0.46 1.72 12.68
N ARG A 9 -0.36 0.62 11.92
CA ARG A 9 0.72 -0.36 12.00
C ARG A 9 1.27 -0.64 10.61
N VAL A 10 2.59 -0.82 10.54
CA VAL A 10 3.28 -1.24 9.33
C VAL A 10 2.68 -2.55 8.83
N LEU A 11 2.32 -2.60 7.55
CA LEU A 11 1.68 -3.75 6.94
C LEU A 11 2.70 -4.84 6.61
N GLY A 12 2.26 -6.09 6.73
CA GLY A 12 2.97 -7.23 6.19
C GLY A 12 2.79 -7.33 4.67
N SER A 13 3.50 -8.29 4.07
CA SER A 13 3.58 -8.44 2.63
C SER A 13 2.30 -8.99 2.03
N ASP A 14 1.65 -9.94 2.72
CA ASP A 14 0.33 -10.46 2.32
C ASP A 14 -0.73 -9.35 2.29
N THR A 15 -0.77 -8.52 3.32
CA THR A 15 -1.72 -7.41 3.43
C THR A 15 -1.41 -6.33 2.40
N THR A 16 -0.13 -6.03 2.18
CA THR A 16 0.31 -5.06 1.18
C THR A 16 -0.09 -5.51 -0.23
N GLU A 17 0.14 -6.78 -0.56
CA GLU A 17 -0.22 -7.35 -1.86
C GLU A 17 -1.73 -7.27 -2.11
N LYS A 18 -2.56 -7.66 -1.13
CA LYS A 18 -4.02 -7.50 -1.23
C LYS A 18 -4.44 -6.06 -1.45
N LEU A 19 -3.93 -5.15 -0.60
CA LEU A 19 -4.27 -3.74 -0.65
C LEU A 19 -3.88 -3.12 -2.00
N LEU A 20 -2.69 -3.43 -2.52
CA LEU A 20 -2.25 -2.90 -3.82
C LEU A 20 -3.09 -3.44 -4.97
N ASN A 21 -3.48 -4.72 -4.95
CA ASN A 21 -4.38 -5.26 -5.97
C ASN A 21 -5.75 -4.57 -5.93
N ASP A 22 -6.33 -4.38 -4.75
CA ASP A 22 -7.64 -3.73 -4.63
C ASP A 22 -7.55 -2.24 -5.05
N LEU A 23 -6.49 -1.51 -4.66
CA LEU A 23 -6.29 -0.11 -5.06
C LEU A 23 -6.05 0.04 -6.57
N GLU A 24 -5.12 -0.72 -7.15
CA GLU A 24 -4.79 -0.65 -8.58
C GLU A 24 -5.89 -1.25 -9.49
N SER A 25 -6.91 -1.88 -8.92
CA SER A 25 -8.10 -2.31 -9.68
C SER A 25 -9.08 -1.16 -9.97
N ILE A 26 -8.91 -0.01 -9.33
CA ILE A 26 -9.72 1.19 -9.54
C ILE A 26 -9.16 1.96 -10.74
N GLU A 27 -9.97 2.19 -11.77
CA GLU A 27 -9.58 2.90 -12.99
C GLU A 27 -9.04 4.32 -12.74
N ASP A 28 -9.56 5.00 -11.72
CA ASP A 28 -9.16 6.35 -11.33
C ASP A 28 -7.81 6.43 -10.59
N VAL A 29 -7.27 5.28 -10.15
CA VAL A 29 -5.94 5.19 -9.54
C VAL A 29 -4.91 5.15 -10.65
N LYS A 30 -4.10 6.21 -10.75
CA LYS A 30 -3.03 6.31 -11.76
C LYS A 30 -1.73 5.68 -11.30
N ARG A 31 -1.46 5.80 -10.00
CA ARG A 31 -0.19 5.41 -9.42
C ARG A 31 -0.30 5.24 -7.92
N THR A 32 0.18 4.11 -7.45
CA THR A 32 0.44 3.89 -6.03
C THR A 32 1.95 3.83 -5.75
N VAL A 33 2.39 4.50 -4.68
CA VAL A 33 3.78 4.45 -4.19
C VAL A 33 3.78 4.09 -2.72
N ILE A 34 4.49 3.03 -2.36
CA ILE A 34 4.65 2.60 -0.97
C ILE A 34 5.95 3.13 -0.37
N HIS A 35 5.87 3.55 0.88
CA HIS A 35 7.00 4.04 1.65
C HIS A 35 7.07 3.35 3.02
N GLY A 36 8.30 3.19 3.50
CA GLY A 36 8.57 2.76 4.86
C GLY A 36 10.00 2.25 5.03
N PRO A 37 10.32 1.65 6.18
CA PRO A 37 11.66 1.15 6.45
C PRO A 37 11.99 -0.01 5.51
N ARG A 38 13.25 -0.08 5.07
CA ARG A 38 13.74 -1.22 4.30
C ARG A 38 13.68 -2.49 5.14
N PHE A 39 13.46 -3.61 4.46
CA PHE A 39 13.59 -4.90 5.11
C PHE A 39 15.02 -5.13 5.64
N PRO A 40 15.18 -5.86 6.76
CA PRO A 40 16.50 -6.22 7.27
C PRO A 40 17.30 -7.02 6.25
N LYS A 41 18.61 -6.76 6.15
CA LYS A 41 19.49 -7.54 5.26
C LYS A 41 19.58 -9.03 5.64
N THR A 42 19.32 -9.35 6.91
CA THR A 42 19.41 -10.71 7.45
C THR A 42 18.17 -11.55 7.17
N GLU A 43 17.18 -11.03 6.48
CA GLU A 43 15.91 -11.73 6.25
C GLU A 43 16.06 -13.05 5.46
N GLU A 44 17.08 -13.16 4.61
CA GLU A 44 17.40 -14.40 3.91
C GLU A 44 17.74 -15.55 4.89
N THR A 45 18.17 -15.22 6.11
CA THR A 45 18.45 -16.21 7.17
C THR A 45 17.20 -16.68 7.90
N LEU A 46 16.07 -15.98 7.74
CA LEU A 46 14.80 -16.40 8.31
C LEU A 46 14.23 -17.60 7.55
N PRO A 47 13.49 -18.50 8.23
CA PRO A 47 12.70 -19.51 7.56
C PRO A 47 11.76 -18.89 6.52
N PRO A 48 11.52 -19.53 5.37
CA PRO A 48 10.74 -18.95 4.26
C PRO A 48 9.38 -18.38 4.67
N GLN A 49 8.69 -19.01 5.61
CA GLN A 49 7.39 -18.56 6.12
C GLN A 49 7.41 -17.27 6.93
N TYR A 50 8.59 -16.80 7.35
CA TYR A 50 8.78 -15.55 8.10
C TYR A 50 9.49 -14.48 7.28
N ARG A 51 9.72 -14.72 5.98
CA ARG A 51 10.29 -13.74 5.07
C ARG A 51 9.19 -12.85 4.54
N GLU A 52 9.37 -11.56 4.69
CA GLU A 52 8.45 -10.54 4.21
C GLU A 52 8.97 -9.93 2.89
N ARG A 53 10.27 -9.73 2.73
CA ARG A 53 10.85 -9.38 1.42
C ARG A 53 10.66 -10.52 0.44
N ARG A 54 9.70 -10.33 -0.46
CA ARG A 54 9.36 -11.27 -1.52
C ARG A 54 8.87 -10.53 -2.76
N VAL A 55 8.72 -11.28 -3.84
CA VAL A 55 7.98 -10.84 -5.02
C VAL A 55 6.50 -11.01 -4.72
N ILE A 56 5.74 -9.94 -4.94
CA ILE A 56 4.27 -9.92 -4.85
C ILE A 56 3.70 -9.73 -6.25
N GLN A 57 2.47 -10.19 -6.44
CA GLN A 57 1.74 -10.06 -7.70
C GLN A 57 0.71 -8.94 -7.58
N VAL A 58 0.86 -7.89 -8.38
CA VAL A 58 -0.07 -6.75 -8.42
C VAL A 58 -0.59 -6.62 -9.84
N ASN A 59 -1.91 -6.80 -10.04
CA ASN A 59 -2.56 -6.78 -11.36
C ASN A 59 -1.88 -7.68 -12.42
N GLY A 60 -1.27 -8.80 -11.97
CA GLY A 60 -0.57 -9.75 -12.84
C GLY A 60 0.90 -9.39 -13.15
N GLU A 61 1.43 -8.32 -12.55
CA GLU A 61 2.83 -7.95 -12.63
C GLU A 61 3.61 -8.36 -11.37
N ASP A 62 4.83 -8.86 -11.57
CA ASP A 62 5.76 -9.19 -10.49
C ASP A 62 6.45 -7.93 -9.94
N VAL A 63 6.15 -7.59 -8.69
CA VAL A 63 6.77 -6.46 -7.98
C VAL A 63 7.60 -6.98 -6.81
N THR A 64 8.89 -6.62 -6.77
CA THR A 64 9.74 -6.96 -5.63
C THR A 64 9.52 -5.97 -4.49
N LEU A 65 8.97 -6.42 -3.37
CA LEU A 65 8.74 -5.58 -2.20
C LEU A 65 10.08 -5.28 -1.49
N GLN A 66 10.46 -4.00 -1.39
CA GLN A 66 11.75 -3.59 -0.80
C GLN A 66 11.63 -2.93 0.58
N VAL A 67 10.44 -2.49 0.94
CA VAL A 67 10.15 -1.75 2.17
C VAL A 67 8.94 -2.36 2.85
N LYS A 68 8.89 -2.24 4.18
CA LYS A 68 7.67 -2.50 4.92
C LYS A 68 6.72 -1.32 4.73
N THR A 69 5.48 -1.58 4.34
CA THR A 69 4.51 -0.53 3.98
C THR A 69 4.02 0.20 5.24
N GLY A 70 4.43 1.46 5.41
CA GLY A 70 4.01 2.33 6.51
C GLY A 70 3.34 3.63 6.07
N ARG A 71 3.45 3.97 4.78
CA ARG A 71 2.74 5.08 4.13
C ARG A 71 2.51 4.70 2.68
N ILE A 72 1.34 5.04 2.16
CA ILE A 72 0.96 4.76 0.78
C ILE A 72 0.53 6.08 0.17
N PHE A 73 1.19 6.49 -0.89
CA PHE A 73 0.81 7.64 -1.70
C PHE A 73 0.00 7.12 -2.89
N VAL A 74 -1.15 7.74 -3.15
CA VAL A 74 -2.03 7.37 -4.26
C VAL A 74 -2.36 8.61 -5.07
N GLU A 75 -2.06 8.56 -6.37
CA GLU A 75 -2.43 9.57 -7.34
C GLU A 75 -3.77 9.22 -7.98
N LEU A 76 -4.73 10.14 -7.89
CA LEU A 76 -6.12 9.98 -8.33
C LEU A 76 -6.51 11.00 -9.40
N THR A 77 -7.37 10.58 -10.32
CA THR A 77 -8.08 11.45 -11.27
C THR A 77 -9.25 12.19 -10.64
N MET A 78 -10.00 11.54 -9.75
CA MET A 78 -11.25 12.04 -9.18
C MET A 78 -11.24 11.99 -7.64
N GLU A 79 -11.79 13.03 -7.00
CA GLU A 79 -11.88 13.12 -5.54
C GLU A 79 -12.95 12.17 -4.96
N SER A 80 -13.99 11.85 -5.74
CA SER A 80 -15.04 10.92 -5.31
C SER A 80 -14.53 9.52 -4.97
N THR A 81 -13.45 9.09 -5.64
CA THR A 81 -12.78 7.80 -5.49
C THR A 81 -12.19 7.59 -4.09
N ILE A 82 -11.98 8.66 -3.32
CA ILE A 82 -11.45 8.58 -1.95
C ILE A 82 -12.35 7.72 -1.05
N LYS A 83 -13.68 7.75 -1.27
CA LYS A 83 -14.61 6.91 -0.50
C LYS A 83 -14.41 5.43 -0.78
N ASP A 84 -14.20 5.06 -2.03
CA ASP A 84 -13.97 3.67 -2.42
C ASP A 84 -12.64 3.17 -1.84
N ILE A 85 -11.61 4.03 -1.86
CA ILE A 85 -10.32 3.76 -1.23
C ILE A 85 -10.46 3.60 0.28
N GLU A 86 -11.29 4.42 0.94
CA GLU A 86 -11.53 4.31 2.38
C GLU A 86 -12.17 2.95 2.74
N GLU A 87 -13.11 2.47 1.93
CA GLU A 87 -13.74 1.17 2.14
C GLU A 87 -12.77 -0.01 1.90
N ILE A 88 -11.92 0.09 0.87
CA ILE A 88 -10.82 -0.88 0.66
C ILE A 88 -9.88 -0.89 1.86
N CYS A 89 -9.47 0.28 2.33
CA CYS A 89 -8.59 0.39 3.50
C CYS A 89 -9.25 -0.20 4.76
N LYS A 90 -10.55 0.00 4.99
CA LYS A 90 -11.27 -0.63 6.11
C LYS A 90 -11.32 -2.15 6.02
N LYS A 91 -11.45 -2.68 4.80
CA LYS A 91 -11.47 -4.11 4.53
C LYS A 91 -10.10 -4.75 4.75
N ASP A 92 -9.04 -4.12 4.25
CA ASP A 92 -7.71 -4.73 4.18
C ASP A 92 -6.76 -4.32 5.32
N ILE A 93 -6.95 -3.17 5.95
CA ILE A 93 -6.09 -2.67 7.04
C ILE A 93 -6.72 -3.02 8.41
N PRO A 94 -6.20 -4.03 9.13
CA PRO A 94 -6.89 -4.59 10.30
C PRO A 94 -6.81 -3.73 11.57
N TYR A 95 -5.86 -2.79 11.64
CA TYR A 95 -5.56 -2.04 12.86
C TYR A 95 -5.85 -0.54 12.76
N GLY A 96 -6.63 -0.13 11.76
CA GLY A 96 -6.93 1.29 11.50
C GLY A 96 -5.88 1.99 10.65
N PHE A 97 -6.29 3.14 10.11
CA PHE A 97 -5.49 3.99 9.24
C PHE A 97 -6.01 5.43 9.28
N ASP A 98 -5.18 6.37 8.83
CA ASP A 98 -5.57 7.74 8.56
C ASP A 98 -5.39 8.05 7.07
N ILE A 99 -6.27 8.86 6.49
CA ILE A 99 -6.13 9.38 5.13
C ILE A 99 -5.92 10.89 5.20
N ASN A 100 -4.79 11.35 4.65
CA ASN A 100 -4.54 12.77 4.43
C ASN A 100 -4.77 13.09 2.96
N GLN A 101 -5.60 14.09 2.71
CA GLN A 101 -5.77 14.67 1.39
C GLN A 101 -4.77 15.81 1.25
N SER A 102 -3.78 15.65 0.38
CA SER A 102 -2.87 16.76 0.09
C SER A 102 -3.63 17.78 -0.78
N ARG A 103 -4.21 18.80 -0.13
CA ARG A 103 -4.58 20.03 -0.83
C ARG A 103 -3.29 20.78 -1.12
N THR A 104 -2.60 20.41 -2.19
CA THR A 104 -1.63 21.32 -2.79
C THR A 104 -2.44 22.44 -3.46
N SER A 105 -2.84 23.42 -2.65
CA SER A 105 -3.31 24.71 -3.13
C SER A 105 -2.13 25.36 -3.85
N TYR A 106 -2.15 25.32 -5.18
CA TYR A 106 -1.36 26.23 -6.01
C TYR A 106 -2.16 27.51 -6.25
#